data_AF-A0A1W9QFL3-F1
#
_entry.id   AF-A0A1W9QFL3-F1
#
_cell.length_a   1.000
_cell.length_b   1.000
_cell.length_c   1.000
_cell.angle_alpha   90.00
_cell.angle_beta   90.00
_cell.angle_gamma   90.00
#
_symmetry.space_group_name_H-M   'P 1'
#
loop_
_entity.id
_entity.type
_entity.pdbx_description
1 polymer ?
#
loop_
_entity_poly.entity_id
_entity_poly.type
_entity_poly.pdbx_seq_one_letter_code
_entity_poly.pdbx_strand_id
1 'polypeptide(L)'
;MSLFDLFKKSDKSSSNSERDLAKLAKHLNSRLSQDLDRYDALERLSAMGTKESARVLLSRFRWNLDPSIRDQEEKATAVAGIAKAGTAALEPIQEYCARAESLTWPIKALREIVSGADLERELLSILREFDTDYVRNPEPKVHVLQALEEFHTDATRIAVEPFVGDVNEAVRFAAVTCLFEVGLPEATEALVSALSDEESLRIRNRIAQGLADRKWPIPASLEEQIRTSLPPGYSLSGGLVMSHG
;
A
#
# COMPACT_ATOMS: atom_id res chain seq x y z
N MET A 1 -49.38 -14.35 6.41
CA MET A 1 -48.32 -13.76 7.25
C MET A 1 -48.24 -12.28 6.96
N SER A 2 -48.28 -11.43 7.98
CA SER A 2 -48.39 -9.97 7.83
C SER A 2 -47.04 -9.33 7.49
N LEU A 3 -47.05 -8.33 6.60
CA LEU A 3 -45.87 -7.53 6.22
C LEU A 3 -45.17 -6.88 7.43
N PHE A 4 -45.93 -6.57 8.49
CA PHE A 4 -45.39 -6.03 9.75
C PHE A 4 -44.57 -7.04 10.56
N ASP A 5 -44.86 -8.34 10.44
CA ASP A 5 -44.17 -9.40 11.21
C ASP A 5 -42.82 -9.77 10.56
N LEU A 6 -42.73 -9.61 9.24
CA LEU A 6 -41.47 -9.73 8.50
C LEU A 6 -40.49 -8.59 8.84
N PHE A 7 -40.99 -7.35 8.97
CA PHE A 7 -40.18 -6.17 9.32
C PHE A 7 -39.63 -6.23 10.75
N LYS A 8 -40.42 -6.71 11.71
CA LYS A 8 -39.97 -6.86 13.11
C LYS A 8 -38.98 -8.02 13.29
N LYS A 9 -39.08 -9.06 12.44
CA LYS A 9 -38.17 -10.20 12.46
C LYS A 9 -36.81 -9.86 11.83
N SER A 10 -36.77 -9.04 10.78
CA SER A 10 -35.52 -8.54 10.19
C SER A 10 -34.75 -7.62 11.14
N ASP A 11 -35.44 -6.69 11.82
CA ASP A 11 -34.81 -5.80 12.82
C ASP A 11 -34.26 -6.55 14.04
N LYS A 12 -34.91 -7.64 14.43
CA LYS A 12 -34.44 -8.46 15.56
C LYS A 12 -33.27 -9.36 15.17
N SER A 13 -33.21 -9.84 13.92
CA SER A 13 -32.06 -10.63 13.45
C SER A 13 -30.81 -9.76 13.22
N SER A 14 -30.96 -8.55 12.66
CA SER A 14 -29.86 -7.60 12.49
C SER A 14 -29.28 -7.14 13.83
N SER A 15 -30.14 -6.84 14.79
CA SER A 15 -29.75 -6.50 16.18
C SER A 15 -28.93 -7.61 16.85
N ASN A 16 -29.25 -8.87 16.61
CA ASN A 16 -28.49 -9.99 17.18
C ASN A 16 -27.14 -10.17 16.48
N SER A 17 -27.08 -10.03 15.15
CA SER A 17 -25.82 -10.11 14.41
C SER A 17 -24.84 -8.99 14.79
N GLU A 18 -25.32 -7.77 15.03
CA GLU A 18 -24.48 -6.66 15.49
C GLU A 18 -23.89 -6.91 16.88
N ARG A 19 -24.71 -7.43 17.81
CA ARG A 19 -24.25 -7.79 19.15
C ARG A 19 -23.22 -8.91 19.13
N ASP A 20 -23.41 -9.90 18.26
CA ASP A 20 -22.47 -11.00 18.10
C ASP A 20 -21.15 -10.53 17.47
N LEU A 21 -21.20 -9.68 16.44
CA LEU A 21 -20.01 -9.01 15.88
C LEU A 21 -19.26 -8.20 16.95
N ALA A 22 -19.96 -7.44 17.78
CA ALA A 22 -19.34 -6.65 18.85
C ALA A 22 -18.63 -7.52 19.89
N LYS A 23 -19.22 -8.67 20.26
CA LYS A 23 -18.58 -9.63 21.16
C LYS A 23 -17.32 -10.23 20.53
N LEU A 24 -17.41 -10.68 19.28
CA LEU A 24 -16.26 -11.25 18.56
C LEU A 24 -15.14 -10.22 18.39
N ALA A 25 -15.48 -8.97 18.06
CA ALA A 25 -14.53 -7.87 17.96
C ALA A 25 -13.81 -7.61 19.30
N LYS A 26 -14.51 -7.74 20.43
CA LYS A 26 -13.91 -7.57 21.76
C LYS A 26 -12.84 -8.64 22.03
N HIS A 27 -13.12 -9.90 21.72
CA HIS A 27 -12.13 -10.97 21.87
C HIS A 27 -10.95 -10.75 20.92
N LEU A 28 -11.21 -10.48 19.65
CA LEU A 28 -10.18 -10.25 18.63
C LEU A 28 -9.20 -9.12 18.98
N ASN A 29 -9.69 -8.02 19.58
CA ASN A 29 -8.87 -6.85 19.88
C ASN A 29 -8.25 -6.85 21.29
N SER A 30 -8.58 -7.84 22.11
CA SER A 30 -8.10 -7.92 23.48
C SER A 30 -6.75 -8.63 23.54
N ARG A 31 -5.69 -7.87 23.83
CA ARG A 31 -4.34 -8.42 24.10
C ARG A 31 -4.30 -9.35 25.32
N LEU A 32 -5.29 -9.24 26.19
CA LEU A 32 -5.42 -10.04 27.42
C LEU A 32 -6.33 -11.27 27.25
N SER A 33 -7.02 -11.39 26.12
CA SER A 33 -7.82 -12.59 25.84
C SER A 33 -6.92 -13.80 25.69
N GLN A 34 -7.39 -14.97 26.13
CA GLN A 34 -6.66 -16.21 25.89
C GLN A 34 -6.54 -16.46 24.39
N ASP A 35 -5.49 -17.14 23.96
CA ASP A 35 -5.26 -17.40 22.53
C ASP A 35 -6.46 -18.08 21.90
N LEU A 36 -7.04 -19.08 22.56
CA LEU A 36 -8.21 -19.82 22.10
C LEU A 36 -9.42 -18.91 21.84
N ASP A 37 -9.67 -17.92 22.70
CA ASP A 37 -10.80 -16.98 22.53
C ASP A 37 -10.59 -16.11 21.28
N ARG A 38 -9.35 -15.70 21.00
CA ARG A 38 -9.03 -14.92 19.80
C ARG A 38 -9.14 -15.76 18.54
N TYR A 39 -8.67 -17.01 18.58
CA TYR A 39 -8.81 -17.95 17.47
C TYR A 39 -10.28 -18.28 17.18
N ASP A 40 -11.11 -18.58 18.18
CA ASP A 40 -12.56 -18.77 17.97
C ASP A 40 -13.21 -17.53 17.36
N ALA A 41 -12.83 -16.33 17.84
CA ALA A 41 -13.32 -15.10 17.27
C ALA A 41 -12.90 -14.93 15.80
N LEU A 42 -11.64 -15.19 15.47
CA LEU A 42 -11.11 -15.15 14.10
C LEU A 42 -11.84 -16.14 13.19
N GLU A 43 -12.01 -17.40 13.61
CA GLU A 43 -12.68 -18.42 12.81
C GLU A 43 -14.13 -18.06 12.54
N ARG A 44 -14.87 -17.62 13.57
CA ARG A 44 -16.27 -17.23 13.44
C ARG A 44 -16.45 -16.01 12.57
N LEU A 45 -15.62 -14.98 12.74
CA LEU A 45 -15.63 -13.81 11.86
C LEU A 45 -15.29 -14.18 10.41
N SER A 46 -14.31 -15.07 10.22
CA SER A 46 -13.91 -15.55 8.91
C SER A 46 -15.01 -16.38 8.23
N ALA A 47 -15.79 -17.14 9.00
CA ALA A 47 -16.90 -17.94 8.49
C ALA A 47 -18.08 -17.08 8.01
N MET A 48 -18.24 -15.85 8.53
CA MET A 48 -19.33 -14.97 8.13
C MET A 48 -19.20 -14.49 6.68
N GLY A 49 -17.99 -14.17 6.20
CA GLY A 49 -17.75 -13.75 4.82
C GLY A 49 -18.55 -12.51 4.39
N THR A 50 -18.77 -11.57 5.31
CA THR A 50 -19.55 -10.34 5.08
C THR A 50 -18.66 -9.09 5.10
N LYS A 51 -19.17 -7.98 4.56
CA LYS A 51 -18.53 -6.65 4.65
C LYS A 51 -18.24 -6.26 6.10
N GLU A 52 -19.20 -6.50 6.99
CA GLU A 52 -19.13 -6.16 8.40
C GLU A 52 -18.10 -7.02 9.13
N SER A 53 -18.04 -8.32 8.85
CA SER A 53 -17.02 -9.21 9.43
C SER A 53 -15.62 -8.86 8.92
N ALA A 54 -15.46 -8.52 7.64
CA ALA A 54 -14.19 -8.04 7.09
C ALA A 54 -13.71 -6.76 7.80
N ARG A 55 -14.61 -5.79 8.03
CA ARG A 55 -14.31 -4.57 8.79
C ARG A 55 -13.82 -4.88 10.20
N VAL A 56 -14.39 -5.88 10.88
CA VAL A 56 -13.91 -6.32 12.19
C VAL A 56 -12.56 -7.01 12.09
N LEU A 57 -12.37 -7.94 11.14
CA LEU A 57 -11.10 -8.67 10.97
C LEU A 57 -9.91 -7.74 10.72
N LEU A 58 -10.09 -6.66 9.97
CA LEU A 58 -9.07 -5.64 9.72
C LEU A 58 -8.48 -5.04 11.02
N SER A 59 -9.25 -5.00 12.11
CA SER A 59 -8.76 -4.51 13.40
C SER A 59 -7.61 -5.35 13.98
N ARG A 60 -7.45 -6.61 13.56
CA ARG A 60 -6.34 -7.48 13.97
C ARG A 60 -4.98 -6.95 13.51
N PHE A 61 -4.94 -6.16 12.45
CA PHE A 61 -3.70 -5.59 11.91
C PHE A 61 -3.17 -4.40 12.72
N ARG A 62 -3.96 -3.87 13.67
CA ARG A 62 -3.60 -2.66 14.46
C ARG A 62 -2.58 -2.89 15.57
N TRP A 63 -2.26 -4.14 15.86
CA TRP A 63 -1.37 -4.49 16.96
C TRP A 63 -0.61 -5.78 16.67
N ASN A 64 0.48 -5.97 17.41
CA ASN A 64 1.34 -7.14 17.32
C ASN A 64 1.20 -7.98 18.60
N LEU A 65 1.20 -9.30 18.43
CA LEU A 65 1.20 -10.30 19.48
C LEU A 65 2.59 -10.93 19.64
N ASP A 66 2.97 -11.21 20.88
CA ASP A 66 4.10 -12.08 21.18
C ASP A 66 3.61 -13.49 21.58
N PRO A 67 4.22 -14.58 21.09
CA PRO A 67 5.33 -14.60 20.14
C PRO A 67 4.92 -14.21 18.71
N SER A 68 5.86 -13.62 17.96
CA SER A 68 5.63 -13.09 16.61
C SER A 68 5.10 -14.11 15.60
N ILE A 69 5.46 -15.39 15.73
CA ILE A 69 4.95 -16.46 14.85
C ILE A 69 3.42 -16.53 14.93
N ARG A 70 2.87 -16.48 16.14
CA ARG A 70 1.42 -16.52 16.36
C ARG A 70 0.72 -15.26 15.82
N ASP A 71 1.37 -14.10 15.95
CA ASP A 71 0.86 -12.87 15.32
C ASP A 71 0.70 -13.01 13.81
N GLN A 72 1.72 -13.58 13.15
CA GLN A 72 1.69 -13.80 11.71
C GLN A 72 0.60 -14.79 11.31
N GLU A 73 0.42 -15.89 12.06
CA GLU A 73 -0.64 -16.88 11.83
C GLU A 73 -2.05 -16.28 12.00
N GLU A 74 -2.28 -15.53 13.07
CA GLU A 74 -3.56 -14.86 13.33
C GLU A 74 -3.88 -13.83 12.24
N LYS A 75 -2.88 -13.04 11.81
CA LYS A 75 -3.06 -12.06 10.72
C LYS A 75 -3.27 -12.73 9.36
N ALA A 76 -2.61 -13.85 9.08
CA ALA A 76 -2.86 -14.65 7.88
C ALA A 76 -4.28 -15.23 7.87
N THR A 77 -4.75 -15.70 9.02
CA THR A 77 -6.14 -16.15 9.20
C THR A 77 -7.13 -15.01 8.94
N ALA A 78 -6.85 -13.81 9.46
CA ALA A 78 -7.66 -12.63 9.20
C ALA A 78 -7.68 -12.25 7.71
N VAL A 79 -6.55 -12.33 7.00
CA VAL A 79 -6.49 -12.12 5.54
C VAL A 79 -7.41 -13.09 4.81
N ALA A 80 -7.32 -14.40 5.11
CA ALA A 80 -8.18 -15.41 4.49
C ALA A 80 -9.67 -15.17 4.80
N GLY A 81 -10.00 -14.73 6.02
CA GLY A 81 -11.35 -14.36 6.41
C GLY A 81 -11.89 -13.11 5.69
N ILE A 82 -11.04 -12.10 5.50
CA ILE A 82 -11.37 -10.90 4.73
C ILE A 82 -11.60 -11.27 3.25
N ALA A 83 -10.74 -12.12 2.67
CA ALA A 83 -10.86 -12.58 1.29
C ALA A 83 -12.18 -13.31 1.01
N LYS A 84 -12.74 -14.03 1.99
CA LYS A 84 -14.07 -14.67 1.87
C LYS A 84 -15.22 -13.69 1.66
N ALA A 85 -15.08 -12.43 2.09
CA ALA A 85 -16.06 -11.39 1.80
C ALA A 85 -15.95 -10.84 0.36
N GLY A 86 -14.90 -11.23 -0.38
CA GLY A 86 -14.68 -10.83 -1.76
C GLY A 86 -14.66 -9.31 -1.94
N THR A 87 -15.23 -8.84 -3.04
CA THR A 87 -15.26 -7.40 -3.38
C THR A 87 -16.00 -6.54 -2.35
N ALA A 88 -16.87 -7.13 -1.52
CA ALA A 88 -17.54 -6.40 -0.45
C ALA A 88 -16.56 -5.91 0.65
N ALA A 89 -15.35 -6.46 0.71
CA ALA A 89 -14.30 -6.02 1.62
C ALA A 89 -13.45 -4.85 1.10
N LEU A 90 -13.55 -4.46 -0.19
CA LEU A 90 -12.71 -3.40 -0.76
C LEU A 90 -12.92 -2.06 -0.06
N GLU A 91 -14.17 -1.63 0.13
CA GLU A 91 -14.49 -0.40 0.85
C GLU A 91 -13.97 -0.43 2.31
N PRO A 92 -14.23 -1.47 3.13
CA PRO A 92 -13.60 -1.59 4.45
C PRO A 92 -12.07 -1.54 4.44
N ILE A 93 -11.41 -2.12 3.43
CA ILE A 93 -9.95 -2.08 3.33
C ILE A 93 -9.47 -0.65 3.03
N GLN A 94 -10.10 0.06 2.10
CA GLN A 94 -9.81 1.46 1.82
C GLN A 94 -9.98 2.34 3.07
N GLU A 95 -11.11 2.19 3.77
CA GLU A 95 -11.37 2.88 5.05
C GLU A 95 -10.29 2.61 6.10
N TYR A 96 -9.79 1.37 6.17
CA TYR A 96 -8.73 0.98 7.08
C TYR A 96 -7.38 1.61 6.70
N CYS A 97 -7.00 1.53 5.42
CA CYS A 97 -5.74 2.04 4.90
C CYS A 97 -5.55 3.53 5.16
N ALA A 98 -6.61 4.34 5.07
CA ALA A 98 -6.58 5.79 5.30
C ALA A 98 -6.08 6.20 6.70
N ARG A 99 -6.02 5.28 7.68
CA ARG A 99 -5.60 5.57 9.06
C ARG A 99 -4.60 4.56 9.62
N ALA A 100 -4.14 3.63 8.79
CA ALA A 100 -3.29 2.52 9.23
C ALA A 100 -1.84 2.97 9.39
N GLU A 101 -1.18 2.46 10.42
CA GLU A 101 0.27 2.67 10.61
C GLU A 101 1.12 1.74 9.73
N SER A 102 0.53 0.67 9.20
CA SER A 102 1.17 -0.27 8.28
C SER A 102 0.16 -0.80 7.28
N LEU A 103 0.56 -0.89 6.01
CA LEU A 103 -0.27 -1.39 4.93
C LEU A 103 0.09 -2.81 4.47
N THR A 104 1.08 -3.47 5.10
CA THR A 104 1.55 -4.81 4.68
C THR A 104 0.41 -5.84 4.60
N TRP A 105 -0.41 -5.93 5.65
CA TRP A 105 -1.50 -6.89 5.74
C TRP A 105 -2.76 -6.52 4.96
N PRO A 106 -3.26 -5.26 4.96
CA PRO A 106 -4.37 -4.91 4.08
C PRO A 106 -4.02 -5.05 2.60
N ILE A 107 -2.78 -4.78 2.17
CA ILE A 107 -2.35 -5.03 0.79
C ILE A 107 -2.34 -6.54 0.47
N LYS A 108 -1.90 -7.39 1.41
CA LYS A 108 -2.07 -8.85 1.25
C LYS A 108 -3.53 -9.25 1.09
N ALA A 109 -4.43 -8.67 1.88
CA ALA A 109 -5.87 -8.92 1.75
C ALA A 109 -6.41 -8.46 0.39
N LEU A 110 -6.00 -7.30 -0.13
CA LEU A 110 -6.38 -6.85 -1.49
C LEU A 110 -5.94 -7.85 -2.55
N ARG A 111 -4.71 -8.37 -2.46
CA ARG A 111 -4.15 -9.34 -3.43
C ARG A 111 -4.90 -10.67 -3.46
N GLU A 112 -5.52 -11.07 -2.35
CA GLU A 112 -6.38 -12.26 -2.30
C GLU A 112 -7.78 -12.02 -2.88
N ILE A 113 -8.20 -10.75 -3.05
CA ILE A 113 -9.54 -10.38 -3.51
C ILE A 113 -9.54 -9.96 -4.98
N VAL A 114 -8.55 -9.16 -5.41
CA VAL A 114 -8.42 -8.58 -6.76
C VAL A 114 -7.01 -8.75 -7.30
N SER A 115 -6.88 -8.70 -8.62
CA SER A 115 -5.60 -8.83 -9.35
C SER A 115 -5.56 -7.92 -10.57
N GLY A 116 -4.37 -7.74 -11.17
CA GLY A 116 -4.20 -6.95 -12.39
C GLY A 116 -4.74 -5.53 -12.25
N ALA A 117 -5.47 -5.04 -13.26
CA ALA A 117 -5.98 -3.67 -13.29
C ALA A 117 -6.93 -3.33 -12.11
N ASP A 118 -7.63 -4.31 -11.54
CA ASP A 118 -8.46 -4.07 -10.37
C ASP A 118 -7.61 -3.80 -9.12
N LEU A 119 -6.54 -4.57 -8.92
CA LEU A 119 -5.60 -4.36 -7.82
C LEU A 119 -4.88 -3.01 -7.97
N GLU A 120 -4.43 -2.70 -9.19
CA GLU A 120 -3.82 -1.40 -9.51
C GLU A 120 -4.75 -0.25 -9.10
N ARG A 121 -6.03 -0.30 -9.50
CA ARG A 121 -7.01 0.73 -9.15
C ARG A 121 -7.15 0.90 -7.64
N GLU A 122 -7.20 -0.19 -6.86
CA GLU A 122 -7.31 -0.10 -5.41
C GLU A 122 -6.05 0.52 -4.78
N LEU A 123 -4.85 0.14 -5.25
CA LEU A 123 -3.58 0.71 -4.77
C LEU A 123 -3.45 2.19 -5.13
N LEU A 124 -3.85 2.58 -6.34
CA LEU A 124 -3.88 3.99 -6.76
C LEU A 124 -4.89 4.80 -5.95
N SER A 125 -6.03 4.21 -5.58
CA SER A 125 -6.99 4.85 -4.68
C SER A 125 -6.37 5.10 -3.30
N ILE A 126 -5.59 4.15 -2.77
CA ILE A 126 -4.87 4.33 -1.50
C ILE A 126 -3.79 5.42 -1.63
N LEU A 127 -2.99 5.40 -2.70
CA LEU A 127 -1.91 6.37 -2.90
C LEU A 127 -2.43 7.81 -2.98
N ARG A 128 -3.61 8.02 -3.58
CA ARG A 128 -4.25 9.34 -3.71
C ARG A 128 -4.64 10.00 -2.38
N GLU A 129 -4.77 9.23 -1.31
CA GLU A 129 -5.04 9.76 0.03
C GLU A 129 -3.78 10.34 0.70
N PHE A 130 -2.61 10.14 0.11
CA PHE A 130 -1.34 10.67 0.59
C PHE A 130 -0.89 11.88 -0.24
N ASP A 131 -0.43 12.92 0.44
CA ASP A 131 0.33 14.03 -0.15
C ASP A 131 1.84 13.80 0.03
N THR A 132 2.66 14.79 -0.30
CA THR A 132 4.13 14.78 -0.13
C THR A 132 4.59 15.44 1.17
N ASP A 133 3.66 15.82 2.05
CA ASP A 133 3.96 16.59 3.26
C ASP A 133 4.48 15.68 4.38
N TYR A 134 4.99 16.34 5.43
CA TYR A 134 5.51 15.66 6.60
C TYR A 134 4.39 14.89 7.31
N VAL A 135 4.63 13.60 7.47
CA VAL A 135 3.84 12.71 8.31
C VAL A 135 4.73 12.06 9.35
N ARG A 136 4.18 11.83 10.54
CA ARG A 136 4.91 11.16 11.63
C ARG A 136 5.35 9.75 11.25
N ASN A 137 4.51 9.03 10.51
CA ASN A 137 4.79 7.69 10.04
C ASN A 137 4.66 7.63 8.50
N PRO A 138 5.78 7.57 7.77
CA PRO A 138 5.78 7.50 6.30
C PRO A 138 5.62 6.07 5.77
N GLU A 139 5.67 5.03 6.62
CA GLU A 139 5.64 3.63 6.16
C GLU A 139 4.45 3.28 5.26
N PRO A 140 3.22 3.79 5.50
CA PRO A 140 2.11 3.54 4.58
C PRO A 140 2.41 3.97 3.14
N LYS A 141 3.01 5.15 2.94
CA LYS A 141 3.42 5.64 1.61
C LYS A 141 4.41 4.67 0.95
N VAL A 142 5.44 4.25 1.70
CA VAL A 142 6.45 3.29 1.20
C VAL A 142 5.82 1.97 0.77
N HIS A 143 4.92 1.40 1.59
CA HIS A 143 4.28 0.13 1.28
C HIS A 143 3.42 0.17 0.02
N VAL A 144 2.64 1.25 -0.20
CA VAL A 144 1.81 1.36 -1.41
C VAL A 144 2.67 1.60 -2.66
N LEU A 145 3.75 2.40 -2.56
CA LEU A 145 4.70 2.60 -3.66
C LEU A 145 5.38 1.29 -4.08
N GLN A 146 5.82 0.49 -3.10
CA GLN A 146 6.39 -0.84 -3.36
C GLN A 146 5.37 -1.79 -3.99
N ALA A 147 4.12 -1.77 -3.53
CA ALA A 147 3.08 -2.60 -4.11
C ALA A 147 2.74 -2.20 -5.56
N LEU A 148 3.00 -0.95 -5.94
CA LEU A 148 2.77 -0.43 -7.29
C LEU A 148 3.88 -0.78 -8.29
N GLU A 149 5.04 -1.28 -7.83
CA GLU A 149 6.20 -1.61 -8.68
C GLU A 149 5.89 -2.59 -9.82
N GLU A 150 4.89 -3.47 -9.66
CA GLU A 150 4.54 -4.47 -10.67
C GLU A 150 3.65 -3.93 -11.81
N PHE A 151 3.13 -2.70 -11.70
CA PHE A 151 2.18 -2.13 -12.66
C PHE A 151 2.85 -1.19 -13.66
N HIS A 152 3.06 -1.69 -14.88
CA HIS A 152 3.77 -1.00 -15.95
C HIS A 152 2.82 -0.13 -16.77
N THR A 153 2.21 0.89 -16.14
CA THR A 153 1.19 1.75 -16.77
C THR A 153 1.47 3.23 -16.55
N ASP A 154 0.97 4.07 -17.46
CA ASP A 154 1.01 5.54 -17.28
C ASP A 154 0.26 5.99 -16.03
N ALA A 155 -0.85 5.33 -15.68
CA ALA A 155 -1.63 5.68 -14.49
C ALA A 155 -0.79 5.52 -13.21
N THR A 156 -0.01 4.43 -13.13
CA THR A 156 0.90 4.20 -12.02
C THR A 156 2.08 5.17 -12.04
N ARG A 157 2.74 5.36 -13.20
CA ARG A 157 3.82 6.35 -13.34
C ARG A 157 3.38 7.73 -12.85
N ILE A 158 2.31 8.28 -13.42
CA ILE A 158 1.81 9.63 -13.14
C ILE A 158 1.45 9.79 -11.66
N ALA A 159 0.88 8.75 -11.03
CA ALA A 159 0.53 8.82 -9.62
C ALA A 159 1.76 8.77 -8.69
N VAL A 160 2.83 8.09 -9.09
CA VAL A 160 4.07 7.94 -8.30
C VAL A 160 4.99 9.15 -8.46
N GLU A 161 5.01 9.79 -9.63
CA GLU A 161 5.91 10.92 -9.95
C GLU A 161 5.99 12.00 -8.86
N PRO A 162 4.88 12.49 -8.25
CA PRO A 162 4.98 13.50 -7.18
C PRO A 162 5.81 13.05 -5.97
N PHE A 163 5.81 11.76 -5.65
CA PHE A 163 6.47 11.23 -4.44
C PHE A 163 8.00 11.17 -4.53
N VAL A 164 8.59 11.40 -5.71
CA VAL A 164 10.05 11.59 -5.81
C VAL A 164 10.52 12.85 -5.09
N GLY A 165 9.61 13.80 -4.83
CA GLY A 165 9.85 15.03 -4.07
C GLY A 165 9.30 15.01 -2.64
N ASP A 166 8.90 13.85 -2.10
CA ASP A 166 8.37 13.74 -0.74
C ASP A 166 9.40 14.23 0.31
N VAL A 167 8.93 14.85 1.39
CA VAL A 167 9.84 15.33 2.45
C VAL A 167 10.61 14.20 3.14
N ASN A 168 10.09 12.97 3.11
CA ASN A 168 10.71 11.80 3.72
C ASN A 168 11.60 11.04 2.72
N GLU A 169 12.88 10.85 3.08
CA GLU A 169 13.87 10.18 2.24
C GLU A 169 13.48 8.73 1.88
N ALA A 170 12.83 7.99 2.79
CA ALA A 170 12.43 6.62 2.51
C ALA A 170 11.33 6.57 1.43
N VAL A 171 10.41 7.54 1.45
CA VAL A 171 9.35 7.68 0.44
C VAL A 171 9.94 8.07 -0.91
N ARG A 172 10.83 9.07 -0.97
CA ARG A 172 11.52 9.44 -2.22
C ARG A 172 12.26 8.26 -2.84
N PHE A 173 13.00 7.50 -2.03
CA PHE A 173 13.72 6.32 -2.53
C PHE A 173 12.77 5.22 -3.05
N ALA A 174 11.66 4.99 -2.36
CA ALA A 174 10.63 4.04 -2.82
C ALA A 174 9.99 4.51 -4.12
N ALA A 175 9.67 5.81 -4.25
CA ALA A 175 9.09 6.39 -5.46
C ALA A 175 10.05 6.29 -6.66
N VAL A 176 11.31 6.67 -6.48
CA VAL A 176 12.36 6.52 -7.52
C VAL A 176 12.51 5.06 -7.95
N THR A 177 12.54 4.13 -6.98
CA THR A 177 12.63 2.70 -7.29
C THR A 177 11.39 2.24 -8.06
N CYS A 178 10.20 2.64 -7.62
CA CYS A 178 8.94 2.34 -8.28
C CYS A 178 8.89 2.84 -9.72
N LEU A 179 9.29 4.09 -10.00
CA LEU A 179 9.32 4.61 -11.38
C LEU A 179 10.25 3.80 -12.30
N PHE A 180 11.39 3.34 -11.78
CA PHE A 180 12.23 2.42 -12.56
C PHE A 180 11.54 1.08 -12.76
N GLU A 181 10.96 0.45 -11.73
CA GLU A 181 10.26 -0.83 -11.92
C GLU A 181 9.07 -0.73 -12.90
N VAL A 182 8.25 0.31 -12.80
CA VAL A 182 7.19 0.66 -13.77
C VAL A 182 7.73 0.75 -15.20
N GLY A 183 8.96 1.25 -15.36
CA GLY A 183 9.75 1.03 -16.57
C GLY A 183 9.39 1.91 -17.76
N LEU A 184 8.70 3.01 -17.52
CA LEU A 184 8.28 3.96 -18.55
C LEU A 184 9.25 5.15 -18.68
N PRO A 185 9.93 5.33 -19.83
CA PRO A 185 10.90 6.42 -20.03
C PRO A 185 10.33 7.82 -19.83
N GLU A 186 9.02 7.99 -19.93
CA GLU A 186 8.29 9.24 -19.67
C GLU A 186 8.54 9.79 -18.25
N ALA A 187 8.96 8.95 -17.30
CA ALA A 187 9.36 9.36 -15.95
C ALA A 187 10.70 10.12 -15.89
N THR A 188 11.44 10.21 -17.01
CA THR A 188 12.78 10.81 -17.06
C THR A 188 12.78 12.26 -16.56
N GLU A 189 11.79 13.06 -16.93
CA GLU A 189 11.72 14.46 -16.51
C GLU A 189 11.58 14.58 -14.98
N ALA A 190 10.67 13.81 -14.38
CA ALA A 190 10.48 13.77 -12.94
C ALA A 190 11.75 13.31 -12.21
N LEU A 191 12.43 12.27 -12.71
CA LEU A 191 13.66 11.75 -12.13
C LEU A 191 14.83 12.73 -12.24
N VAL A 192 14.98 13.44 -13.36
CA VAL A 192 16.04 14.45 -13.52
C VAL A 192 15.77 15.65 -12.64
N SER A 193 14.51 16.09 -12.53
CA SER A 193 14.13 17.14 -11.58
C SER A 193 14.47 16.74 -10.15
N ALA A 194 14.10 15.52 -9.75
CA ALA A 194 14.39 14.99 -8.41
C ALA A 194 15.90 14.95 -8.13
N LEU A 195 16.72 14.56 -9.11
CA LEU A 195 18.17 14.48 -8.95
C LEU A 195 18.82 15.82 -8.64
N SER A 196 18.27 16.93 -9.16
CA SER A 196 18.82 18.27 -8.96
C SER A 196 18.61 18.81 -7.56
N ASP A 197 17.48 18.48 -6.94
CA ASP A 197 17.11 18.97 -5.60
C ASP A 197 17.40 17.94 -4.50
N GLU A 198 17.96 16.77 -4.85
CA GLU A 198 18.19 15.68 -3.91
C GLU A 198 19.54 15.81 -3.17
N GLU A 199 19.49 15.73 -1.85
CA GLU A 199 20.67 15.76 -0.98
C GLU A 199 21.19 14.36 -0.62
N SER A 200 20.32 13.35 -0.62
CA SER A 200 20.71 11.97 -0.30
C SER A 200 21.53 11.36 -1.43
N LEU A 201 22.83 11.15 -1.18
CA LEU A 201 23.72 10.43 -2.10
C LEU A 201 23.18 9.06 -2.51
N ARG A 202 22.42 8.40 -1.61
CA ARG A 202 21.80 7.10 -1.88
C ARG A 202 20.74 7.21 -2.99
N ILE A 203 19.91 8.24 -2.94
CA ILE A 203 18.87 8.49 -3.96
C ILE A 203 19.51 9.02 -5.25
N ARG A 204 20.45 9.95 -5.16
CA ARG A 204 21.19 10.46 -6.33
C ARG A 204 21.84 9.33 -7.12
N ASN A 205 22.53 8.42 -6.44
CA ASN A 205 23.13 7.24 -7.07
C ASN A 205 22.08 6.29 -7.64
N ARG A 206 20.95 6.08 -6.95
CA ARG A 206 19.86 5.24 -7.46
C ARG A 206 19.27 5.79 -8.77
N ILE A 207 19.09 7.10 -8.87
CA ILE A 207 18.61 7.78 -10.09
C ILE A 207 19.65 7.66 -11.21
N ALA A 208 20.91 8.03 -10.94
CA ALA A 208 21.97 8.00 -11.95
C ALA A 208 22.21 6.57 -12.49
N GLN A 209 22.27 5.57 -11.59
CA GLN A 209 22.39 4.16 -11.95
C GLN A 209 21.19 3.70 -12.77
N GLY A 210 19.96 4.01 -12.33
CA GLY A 210 18.76 3.60 -13.05
C GLY A 210 18.66 4.20 -14.46
N LEU A 211 18.99 5.48 -14.62
CA LEU A 211 19.04 6.13 -15.94
C LEU A 211 20.12 5.49 -16.84
N ALA A 212 21.28 5.14 -16.29
CA ALA A 212 22.35 4.48 -17.01
C ALA A 212 21.98 3.05 -17.45
N ASP A 213 21.40 2.26 -16.53
CA ASP A 213 21.01 0.87 -16.79
C ASP A 213 19.89 0.78 -17.81
N ARG A 214 18.89 1.65 -17.68
CA ARG A 214 17.73 1.68 -18.57
C ARG A 214 18.00 2.37 -19.90
N LYS A 215 19.08 3.16 -19.98
CA LYS A 215 19.46 3.95 -21.17
C LYS A 215 18.32 4.83 -21.66
N TRP A 216 17.63 5.48 -20.73
CA TRP A 216 16.55 6.39 -21.08
C TRP A 216 17.13 7.68 -21.67
N PRO A 217 16.60 8.15 -22.82
CA PRO A 217 17.08 9.37 -23.45
C PRO A 217 16.73 10.56 -22.58
N ILE A 218 17.73 11.38 -22.29
CA ILE A 218 17.54 12.66 -21.61
C ILE A 218 17.08 13.69 -22.65
N PRO A 219 15.92 14.34 -22.46
CA PRO A 219 15.48 15.43 -23.32
C PRO A 219 16.54 16.54 -23.40
N ALA A 220 16.69 17.13 -24.59
CA ALA A 220 17.66 18.22 -24.82
C ALA A 220 17.50 19.39 -23.84
N SER A 221 16.27 19.68 -23.41
CA SER A 221 15.94 20.71 -22.42
C SER A 221 16.49 20.43 -21.02
N LEU A 222 16.80 19.17 -20.70
CA LEU A 222 17.26 18.73 -19.38
C LEU A 222 18.75 18.38 -19.35
N GLU A 223 19.46 18.44 -20.48
CA GLU A 223 20.87 18.04 -20.55
C GLU A 223 21.78 18.86 -19.63
N GLU A 224 21.59 20.18 -19.59
CA GLU A 224 22.42 21.05 -18.74
C GLU A 224 22.16 20.78 -17.25
N GLN A 225 20.89 20.60 -16.89
CA GLN A 225 20.47 20.28 -15.55
C GLN A 225 21.06 18.95 -15.07
N ILE A 226 20.95 17.89 -15.86
CA ILE A 226 21.49 16.59 -15.45
C ILE A 226 23.03 16.61 -15.39
N ARG A 227 23.72 17.31 -16.30
CA ARG A 227 25.19 17.43 -16.31
C ARG A 227 25.73 17.99 -15.00
N THR A 228 25.03 18.95 -14.40
CA THR A 228 25.43 19.57 -13.13
C THR A 228 25.00 18.77 -11.90
N SER A 229 24.02 17.87 -12.05
CA SER A 229 23.39 17.16 -10.93
C SER A 229 23.89 15.71 -10.75
N LEU A 230 24.54 15.12 -11.76
CA LEU A 230 25.04 13.75 -11.68
C LEU A 230 26.06 13.55 -10.55
N PRO A 231 25.96 12.45 -9.77
CA PRO A 231 26.98 12.11 -8.79
C PRO A 231 28.29 11.67 -9.45
N PRO A 232 29.43 11.68 -8.71
CA PRO A 232 30.69 11.15 -9.20
C PRO A 232 30.54 9.72 -9.73
N GLY A 233 31.26 9.41 -10.82
CA GLY A 233 31.16 8.10 -11.50
C GLY A 233 30.12 8.05 -12.62
N TYR A 234 29.39 9.14 -12.88
CA TYR A 234 28.44 9.23 -13.99
C TYR A 234 28.67 10.46 -14.85
N SER A 235 28.30 10.38 -16.13
CA SER A 235 28.30 11.53 -17.04
C SER A 235 27.22 11.41 -18.11
N LEU A 236 26.80 12.54 -18.68
CA LEU A 236 25.93 12.56 -19.85
C LEU A 236 26.74 12.51 -21.16
N SER A 237 26.50 11.50 -22.00
CA SER A 237 27.11 11.36 -23.34
C SER A 237 26.05 10.95 -24.37
N GLY A 238 25.94 11.69 -25.47
CA GLY A 238 24.97 11.40 -26.53
C GLY A 238 23.51 11.36 -26.06
N GLY A 239 23.14 12.21 -25.10
CA GLY A 239 21.80 12.22 -24.50
C GLY A 239 21.51 11.06 -23.53
N LEU A 240 22.52 10.27 -23.15
CA LEU A 240 22.38 9.12 -22.24
C LEU A 240 23.30 9.25 -21.02
N VAL A 241 22.81 8.82 -19.87
CA VAL A 241 23.65 8.70 -18.67
C VAL A 241 24.55 7.48 -18.82
N MET A 242 25.85 7.67 -18.59
CA MET A 242 26.87 6.63 -18.67
C MET A 242 27.52 6.50 -17.29
N SER A 243 27.73 5.26 -16.83
CA SER A 243 28.51 4.95 -15.64
C SER A 243 29.97 4.68 -16.01
N HIS A 244 30.90 5.25 -15.25
CA HIS A 244 32.33 5.00 -15.33
C HIS A 244 32.72 4.20 -14.09
N GLY A 245 33.00 2.91 -14.28
CA GLY A 245 33.47 2.03 -13.22
C GLY A 245 34.87 2.39 -12.71
#